data_AF-A0A965BRS6-F1
#
_entry.id   AF-A0A965BRS6-F1
#
_cell.length_a   1.000
_cell.length_b   1.000
_cell.length_c   1.000
_cell.angle_alpha   90.00
_cell.angle_beta   90.00
_cell.angle_gamma   90.00
#
_symmetry.space_group_name_H-M   'P 1'
#
loop_
_entity.id
_entity.type
_entity.pdbx_description
1 polymer ?
#
loop_
_entity_poly.entity_id
_entity_poly.type
_entity_poly.pdbx_seq_one_letter_code
_entity_poly.pdbx_strand_id
1 'polypeptide(L)'
;LSVFCLVAGALMVSCAQQPVRFRTMSESELLAYNRDKPVMDQIYCEEGKVRTGSRIRRRECRTVQDWVEHNFRTQQIIQTMSVGRPFN
;
A
#
# COMPACT_ATOMS: atom_id res chain seq x y z
N LEU A 1 6.04 28.44 -34.76
CA LEU A 1 6.73 28.36 -33.44
C LEU A 1 5.78 27.99 -32.31
N SER A 2 4.59 28.62 -32.21
CA SER A 2 3.60 28.39 -31.14
C SER A 2 3.14 26.93 -30.99
N VAL A 3 2.84 26.23 -32.09
CA VAL A 3 2.34 24.85 -32.05
C VAL A 3 3.40 23.85 -31.56
N PHE A 4 4.66 24.03 -31.97
CA PHE A 4 5.78 23.19 -31.53
C PHE A 4 6.03 23.33 -30.03
N CYS A 5 5.90 24.53 -29.47
CA CYS A 5 6.01 24.75 -28.02
C CYS A 5 4.88 24.09 -27.23
N LEU A 6 3.65 24.08 -27.76
CA LEU A 6 2.50 23.43 -27.11
C LEU A 6 2.62 21.91 -27.08
N VAL A 7 3.11 21.30 -28.18
CA VAL A 7 3.36 19.85 -28.24
C VAL A 7 4.50 19.45 -27.31
N ALA A 8 5.59 20.24 -27.26
CA ALA A 8 6.68 19.99 -26.32
C ALA A 8 6.25 20.11 -24.85
N GLY A 9 5.38 21.07 -24.52
CA GLY A 9 4.82 21.21 -23.17
C GLY A 9 3.95 20.03 -22.73
N ALA A 10 3.15 19.47 -23.63
CA ALA A 10 2.29 18.32 -23.33
C ALA A 10 3.09 17.04 -23.04
N LEU A 11 4.23 16.84 -23.71
CA LEU A 11 5.09 15.66 -23.51
C LEU A 11 5.81 15.68 -22.15
N MET A 12 6.09 16.87 -21.60
CA MET A 12 6.75 17.04 -20.30
C MET A 12 5.86 16.69 -19.10
N VAL A 13 4.53 16.68 -19.26
CA VAL A 13 3.59 16.39 -18.16
C VAL A 13 3.64 14.91 -17.73
N SER A 14 4.05 13.98 -18.62
CA SER A 14 4.04 12.55 -18.30
C SER A 14 5.16 12.09 -17.33
N CYS A 15 6.16 12.92 -17.05
CA CYS A 15 7.28 12.56 -16.18
C CYS A 15 7.08 12.89 -14.68
N ALA A 16 5.98 13.52 -14.29
CA ALA A 16 5.84 14.06 -12.93
C ALA A 16 5.33 13.05 -11.88
N GLN A 17 4.87 11.86 -12.27
CA GLN A 17 4.25 10.90 -11.34
C GLN A 17 5.16 9.69 -11.12
N GLN A 18 6.25 9.91 -10.40
CA GLN A 18 7.00 8.80 -9.82
C GLN A 18 6.15 8.16 -8.70
N PRO A 19 6.02 6.82 -8.67
CA PRO A 19 5.31 6.15 -7.59
C PRO A 19 6.03 6.41 -6.26
N VAL A 20 5.30 6.94 -5.29
CA VAL A 20 5.84 7.29 -3.96
C VAL A 20 6.33 6.02 -3.26
N ARG A 21 7.60 6.01 -2.84
CA ARG A 21 8.24 4.87 -2.18
C ARG A 21 8.08 4.95 -0.67
N PHE A 22 6.89 4.65 -0.16
CA PHE A 22 6.61 4.68 1.30
C PHE A 22 7.51 3.78 2.15
N ARG A 23 8.02 2.68 1.58
CA ARG A 23 8.90 1.73 2.28
C ARG A 23 10.23 2.33 2.71
N THR A 24 10.68 3.39 2.05
CA THR A 24 11.95 4.07 2.36
C THR A 24 11.75 5.31 3.22
N MET A 25 10.50 5.71 3.50
CA MET A 25 10.19 6.85 4.36
C MET A 25 10.40 6.49 5.83
N SER A 26 11.02 7.40 6.57
CA SER A 26 11.03 7.42 8.02
C SER A 26 9.61 7.56 8.58
N GLU A 27 9.45 7.28 9.87
CA GLU A 27 8.18 7.47 10.57
C GLU A 27 7.72 8.94 10.51
N SER A 28 8.65 9.89 10.64
CA SER A 28 8.34 11.33 10.57
C SER A 28 7.84 11.77 9.20
N GLU A 29 8.41 11.22 8.11
CA GLU A 29 7.96 11.49 6.74
C GLU A 29 6.58 10.89 6.48
N LEU A 30 6.30 9.70 7.01
CA LEU A 30 4.97 9.08 6.93
C LEU A 30 3.93 9.88 7.73
N LEU A 31 4.28 10.35 8.94
CA LEU A 31 3.41 11.20 9.73
C LEU A 31 3.08 12.51 9.00
N ALA A 32 4.10 13.15 8.41
CA ALA A 32 3.91 14.35 7.61
C ALA A 32 3.01 14.09 6.39
N TYR A 33 3.23 12.97 5.68
CA TYR A 33 2.40 12.57 4.54
C TYR A 33 0.94 12.29 4.92
N ASN A 34 0.72 11.72 6.11
CA ASN A 34 -0.59 11.31 6.60
C ASN A 34 -1.39 12.46 7.26
N ARG A 35 -0.74 13.58 7.60
CA ARG A 35 -1.31 14.66 8.43
C ARG A 35 -2.69 15.13 7.96
N ASP A 36 -2.86 15.32 6.66
CA ASP A 36 -4.07 15.91 6.08
C ASP A 36 -4.99 14.86 5.44
N LYS A 37 -4.76 13.58 5.72
CA LYS A 37 -5.51 12.47 5.13
C LYS A 37 -6.53 11.90 6.13
N PRO A 38 -7.76 11.59 5.69
CA PRO A 38 -8.67 10.75 6.45
C PRO A 38 -7.98 9.44 6.85
N VAL A 39 -8.32 8.90 8.01
CA VAL A 39 -7.65 7.71 8.59
C VAL A 39 -7.56 6.55 7.59
N MET A 40 -8.62 6.29 6.82
CA MET A 40 -8.65 5.18 5.86
C MET A 40 -7.67 5.36 4.69
N ASP A 41 -7.32 6.60 4.35
CA ASP A 41 -6.40 6.96 3.27
C ASP A 41 -4.96 7.13 3.77
N GLN A 42 -4.73 7.08 5.08
CA GLN A 42 -3.40 7.15 5.65
C GLN A 42 -2.59 5.90 5.32
N ILE A 43 -1.29 6.06 5.13
CA ILE A 43 -0.35 4.98 4.89
C ILE A 43 0.14 4.42 6.22
N TYR A 44 -0.02 3.12 6.40
CA TYR A 44 0.57 2.37 7.51
C TYR A 44 1.57 1.35 6.98
N CYS A 45 2.77 1.37 7.56
CA CYS A 45 3.85 0.44 7.23
C CYS A 45 4.06 -0.55 8.38
N GLU A 46 3.86 -1.83 8.10
CA GLU A 46 4.16 -2.91 9.04
C GLU A 46 5.57 -3.44 8.79
N GLU A 47 6.37 -3.51 9.85
CA GLU A 47 7.69 -4.11 9.80
C GLU A 47 7.63 -5.62 10.07
N GLY A 48 8.36 -6.41 9.29
CA GLY A 48 8.79 -7.71 9.77
C GLY A 48 7.76 -8.83 9.73
N LYS A 49 6.73 -8.78 8.87
CA LYS A 49 6.02 -10.01 8.49
C LYS A 49 6.99 -10.92 7.73
N VAL A 50 7.58 -11.85 8.46
CA VAL A 50 8.18 -13.08 7.93
C VAL A 50 7.04 -13.78 7.21
N ARG A 51 7.00 -13.72 5.86
CA ARG A 51 6.12 -14.63 5.13
C ARG A 51 6.44 -16.03 5.62
N THR A 52 5.44 -16.82 6.02
CA THR A 52 5.62 -18.19 6.49
C THR A 52 6.53 -18.94 5.50
N GLY A 53 7.76 -19.26 5.90
CA GLY A 53 8.78 -19.90 5.05
C GLY A 53 9.91 -19.00 4.50
N SER A 54 9.93 -17.69 4.73
CA SER A 54 11.02 -16.79 4.29
C SER A 54 11.67 -16.04 5.45
N ARG A 55 13.00 -16.18 5.62
CA ARG A 55 13.77 -15.41 6.64
C ARG A 55 13.96 -13.93 6.28
N ILE A 56 13.53 -13.49 5.10
CA ILE A 56 13.72 -12.10 4.64
C ILE A 56 12.62 -11.25 5.26
N ARG A 57 13.00 -10.36 6.18
CA ARG A 57 12.11 -9.31 6.69
C ARG A 57 11.79 -8.34 5.56
N ARG A 58 10.49 -8.11 5.31
CA ARG A 58 10.02 -7.10 4.36
C ARG A 58 9.15 -6.09 5.11
N ARG A 59 9.35 -4.81 4.80
CA ARG A 59 8.46 -3.73 5.23
C ARG A 59 7.36 -3.60 4.20
N GLU A 60 6.12 -3.75 4.63
CA GLU A 60 4.94 -3.63 3.78
C GLU A 60 4.18 -2.38 4.15
N CYS A 61 3.92 -1.52 3.17
CA CYS A 61 3.21 -0.25 3.33
C CYS A 61 2.01 -0.25 2.39
N ARG A 62 0.85 0.13 2.91
CA ARG A 62 -0.42 0.26 2.18
C ARG A 62 -1.34 1.21 2.94
N THR A 63 -2.49 1.55 2.37
CA THR A 63 -3.47 2.37 3.10
C THR A 63 -4.05 1.60 4.28
N VAL A 64 -4.59 2.31 5.27
CA VAL A 64 -5.32 1.68 6.37
C VAL A 64 -6.52 0.90 5.83
N GLN A 65 -7.21 1.41 4.81
CA GLN A 65 -8.30 0.67 4.16
C GLN A 65 -7.84 -0.69 3.61
N ASP A 66 -6.71 -0.73 2.91
CA ASP A 66 -6.16 -1.97 2.36
C ASP A 66 -5.81 -2.98 3.46
N TRP A 67 -5.33 -2.51 4.61
CA TRP A 67 -5.08 -3.36 5.77
C TRP A 67 -6.38 -3.95 6.33
N VAL A 68 -7.41 -3.12 6.46
CA VAL A 68 -8.71 -3.53 6.95
C VAL A 68 -9.32 -4.59 6.02
N GLU A 69 -9.36 -4.35 4.70
CA GLU A 69 -9.88 -5.31 3.74
C GLU A 69 -9.08 -6.63 3.75
N HIS A 70 -7.75 -6.54 3.81
CA HIS A 70 -6.88 -7.70 3.88
C HIS A 70 -7.16 -8.56 5.12
N ASN A 71 -7.38 -7.92 6.27
CA ASN A 71 -7.68 -8.61 7.51
C ASN A 71 -9.07 -9.25 7.47
N PHE A 72 -10.08 -8.54 6.97
CA PHE A 72 -11.43 -9.09 6.79
C PHE A 72 -11.44 -10.31 5.86
N ARG A 73 -10.76 -10.22 4.71
CA ARG A 73 -10.65 -11.35 3.78
C ARG A 73 -9.95 -12.55 4.43
N THR A 74 -8.87 -12.31 5.17
CA THR A 74 -8.15 -13.35 5.90
C THR A 74 -9.06 -14.05 6.92
N GLN A 75 -9.86 -13.28 7.67
CA GLN A 75 -10.81 -13.83 8.64
C GLN A 75 -11.90 -14.67 7.98
N GLN A 76 -12.46 -14.21 6.86
CA GLN A 76 -13.47 -14.96 6.11
C GLN A 76 -12.93 -16.32 5.64
N ILE A 77 -11.68 -16.35 5.13
CA ILE A 77 -11.02 -17.60 4.72
C ILE A 77 -10.86 -18.55 5.92
N ILE A 78 -10.43 -18.03 7.08
CA ILE A 78 -10.27 -18.85 8.29
C ILE A 78 -11.61 -19.45 8.73
N GLN A 79 -12.69 -18.66 8.67
CA GLN A 79 -14.03 -19.12 9.02
C GLN A 79 -14.50 -20.22 8.07
N THR A 80 -14.36 -20.06 6.75
CA THR A 80 -14.78 -21.09 5.79
C THR A 80 -13.97 -22.39 5.96
N MET A 81 -12.68 -22.30 6.28
CA MET A 81 -11.85 -23.46 6.59
C MET A 81 -12.27 -24.16 7.89
N SER A 82 -12.76 -23.42 8.89
CA SER A 82 -13.22 -23.99 10.17
C SER A 82 -14.53 -24.77 10.04
N VAL A 83 -15.41 -24.39 9.12
CA VAL A 83 -16.71 -25.06 8.88
C VAL A 83 -16.54 -26.33 8.02
N GLY A 84 -15.42 -26.45 7.29
CA GLY A 84 -15.17 -27.52 6.32
C GLY A 84 -14.61 -28.85 6.85
N ARG A 85 -14.49 -29.07 8.17
CA ARG A 85 -14.14 -30.41 8.70
C ARG A 85 -15.40 -31.13 9.19
N PRO A 86 -16.01 -32.03 8.40
CA PRO A 86 -16.86 -33.06 8.99
C PRO A 86 -15.97 -33.91 9.91
N PHE A 87 -16.37 -34.06 11.16
CA PHE A 87 -15.85 -35.10 12.04
C PHE A 87 -16.24 -36.43 11.41
N ASN A 88 -15.27 -37.10 10.78
CA ASN A 88 -15.28 -38.53 10.50
C ASN A 88 -13.85 -39.04 10.74
#